data_AF-A0A5S4F128-F1
#
_entry.id   AF-A0A5S4F128-F1
#
_cell.length_a   1.000
_cell.length_b   1.000
_cell.length_c   1.000
_cell.angle_alpha   90.00
_cell.angle_beta   90.00
_cell.angle_gamma   90.00
#
_symmetry.space_group_name_H-M   'P 1'
#
loop_
_entity.id
_entity.type
_entity.pdbx_description
1 polymer ?
#
loop_
_entity_poly.entity_id
_entity_poly.type
_entity_poly.pdbx_seq_one_letter_code
_entity_poly.pdbx_strand_id
1 'polypeptide(L)'
;MKTDDLVTAIKEAFGQLPKDVLGPAKMAAEGFGWLNEILVSIRREAEGENFAPRIVKLAAAGAYLASDLENYCGSESESMLRKLQEVGILAPD
;
A
#
# COMPACT_ATOMS: atom_id res chain seq x y z
N MET A 1 8.75 26.01 -22.42
CA MET A 1 8.33 25.88 -21.00
C MET A 1 9.54 26.22 -20.16
N LYS A 2 9.44 27.18 -19.23
CA LYS A 2 10.57 27.52 -18.36
C LYS A 2 10.73 26.43 -17.30
N THR A 3 11.95 26.23 -16.83
CA THR A 3 12.26 25.21 -15.81
C THR A 3 11.45 25.41 -14.52
N ASP A 4 11.18 26.67 -14.18
CA ASP A 4 10.38 27.03 -13.01
C ASP A 4 8.90 26.62 -13.14
N ASP A 5 8.36 26.67 -14.36
CA ASP A 5 6.98 26.22 -14.66
C ASP A 5 6.85 24.71 -14.46
N LEU A 6 7.87 23.95 -14.89
CA LEU A 6 7.93 22.49 -14.73
C LEU A 6 8.05 22.08 -13.26
N VAL A 7 8.90 22.76 -12.49
CA VAL A 7 9.06 22.50 -11.05
C VAL A 7 7.77 22.79 -10.29
N THR A 8 7.04 23.83 -10.69
CA THR A 8 5.75 24.18 -10.08
C THR A 8 4.68 23.13 -10.41
N ALA A 9 4.54 22.74 -11.68
CA ALA A 9 3.60 21.71 -12.09
C ALA A 9 3.87 20.35 -11.43
N ILE A 10 5.15 19.99 -11.24
CA ILE A 10 5.53 18.76 -10.52
C ILE A 10 5.14 18.85 -9.04
N LYS A 11 5.34 20.00 -8.39
CA LYS A 11 4.93 20.20 -6.98
C LYS A 11 3.41 20.18 -6.80
N GLU A 12 2.68 20.75 -7.75
CA GLU A 12 1.22 20.71 -7.76
C GLU A 12 0.69 19.28 -7.97
N ALA A 13 1.34 18.50 -8.84
CA ALA A 13 0.91 17.13 -9.14
C ALA A 13 1.33 16.10 -8.07
N PHE A 14 2.47 16.30 -7.40
CA PHE A 14 3.07 15.29 -6.51
C PHE A 14 3.31 15.76 -5.07
N GLY A 15 2.85 16.96 -4.70
CA GLY A 15 3.07 17.55 -3.39
C GLY A 15 4.38 18.35 -3.28
N GLN A 16 4.56 19.02 -2.14
CA GLN A 16 5.71 19.89 -1.88
C GLN A 16 7.03 19.12 -1.93
N LEU A 17 6.99 17.83 -1.55
CA LEU A 17 8.11 16.91 -1.58
C LEU A 17 7.70 15.62 -2.32
N PRO A 18 8.55 15.04 -3.19
CA PRO A 18 8.28 13.74 -3.82
C PRO A 18 7.93 12.62 -2.82
N LYS A 19 8.37 12.76 -1.56
CA LYS A 19 8.08 11.83 -0.47
C LYS A 19 6.58 11.74 -0.12
N ASP A 20 5.81 12.78 -0.42
CA ASP A 20 4.38 12.85 -0.10
C ASP A 20 3.57 11.84 -0.92
N VAL A 21 4.05 11.46 -2.10
CA VAL A 21 3.46 10.42 -2.96
C VAL A 21 4.29 9.12 -2.92
N LEU A 22 5.61 9.22 -2.87
CA LEU A 22 6.50 8.04 -2.90
C LEU A 22 6.45 7.23 -1.60
N GLY A 23 6.19 7.86 -0.45
CA GLY A 23 6.13 7.19 0.85
C GLY A 23 5.02 6.12 0.89
N PRO A 24 3.75 6.50 0.66
CA PRO A 24 2.64 5.55 0.60
C PRO A 24 2.84 4.45 -0.45
N ALA A 25 3.35 4.79 -1.63
CA ALA A 25 3.61 3.83 -2.70
C ALA A 25 4.69 2.79 -2.32
N LYS A 26 5.76 3.22 -1.63
CA LYS A 26 6.82 2.34 -1.14
C LYS A 26 6.31 1.39 -0.06
N MET A 27 5.50 1.89 0.87
CA MET A 27 4.90 1.07 1.93
C MET A 27 3.97 0.01 1.34
N ALA A 28 3.11 0.37 0.38
CA ALA A 28 2.26 -0.59 -0.33
C ALA A 28 3.09 -1.66 -1.06
N ALA A 29 4.16 -1.25 -1.77
CA ALA A 29 5.04 -2.18 -2.45
C ALA A 29 5.75 -3.16 -1.49
N GLU A 30 6.20 -2.69 -0.33
CA GLU A 30 6.80 -3.54 0.70
C GLU A 30 5.79 -4.53 1.30
N GLY A 31 4.57 -4.07 1.60
CA GLY A 31 3.48 -4.93 2.10
C GLY A 31 3.09 -6.04 1.12
N PHE A 32 2.90 -5.70 -0.16
CA PHE A 32 2.63 -6.71 -1.20
C PHE A 32 3.81 -7.65 -1.43
N GLY A 33 5.05 -7.15 -1.27
CA GLY A 33 6.26 -7.98 -1.30
C GLY A 33 6.26 -9.05 -0.22
N TRP A 34 5.92 -8.72 1.02
CA TRP A 34 5.83 -9.69 2.11
C TRP A 34 4.75 -10.75 1.88
N LEU A 35 3.58 -10.35 1.37
CA LEU A 35 2.51 -11.31 1.02
C LEU A 35 2.97 -12.30 -0.06
N ASN A 36 3.70 -11.82 -1.08
CA ASN A 36 4.25 -12.68 -2.11
C ASN A 36 5.28 -13.67 -1.55
N GLU A 37 6.18 -13.23 -0.67
CA GLU A 37 7.17 -14.13 -0.04
C GLU A 37 6.50 -15.21 0.83
N ILE A 38 5.41 -14.89 1.53
CA ILE A 38 4.61 -15.86 2.27
C ILE A 38 4.01 -16.90 1.31
N LEU A 39 3.43 -16.47 0.20
CA LEU A 39 2.84 -17.36 -0.80
C LEU A 39 3.89 -18.28 -1.43
N VAL A 40 5.05 -17.72 -1.80
CA VAL A 40 6.19 -18.49 -2.33
C VAL A 40 6.68 -19.51 -1.32
N SER A 41 6.75 -19.14 -0.03
CA SER A 41 7.17 -20.04 1.04
C SER A 41 6.19 -21.19 1.24
N ILE A 42 4.88 -20.91 1.26
CA ILE A 42 3.82 -21.93 1.32
C ILE A 42 3.96 -22.91 0.15
N ARG A 43 4.14 -22.38 -1.07
CA ARG A 43 4.26 -23.20 -2.27
C ARG A 43 5.48 -24.14 -2.21
N ARG A 44 6.63 -23.62 -1.80
CA ARG A 44 7.86 -24.42 -1.63
C ARG A 44 7.69 -25.53 -0.61
N GLU A 45 6.98 -25.26 0.50
CA GLU A 45 6.70 -26.28 1.53
C GLU A 45 5.73 -27.35 1.04
N ALA A 46 4.69 -26.95 0.31
CA ALA A 46 3.72 -27.87 -0.27
C ALA A 46 4.35 -28.79 -1.32
N GLU A 47 5.23 -28.26 -2.18
CA GLU A 47 5.96 -29.03 -3.20
C GLU A 47 6.99 -29.99 -2.59
N GLY A 48 7.52 -29.68 -1.40
CA GLY A 48 8.48 -30.52 -0.69
C GLY A 48 7.88 -31.63 0.16
N GLU A 49 6.55 -31.86 0.08
CA GLU A 49 5.76 -32.78 0.93
C GLU A 49 5.98 -32.59 2.45
N ASN A 50 6.49 -31.42 2.85
CA ASN A 50 6.97 -31.17 4.20
C ASN A 50 5.94 -30.31 4.96
N PHE A 51 5.27 -30.94 5.94
CA PHE A 51 4.52 -30.34 7.05
C PHE A 51 3.39 -29.34 6.75
N ALA A 52 2.15 -29.84 6.88
CA ALA A 52 0.93 -29.01 6.99
C ALA A 52 0.95 -27.92 8.10
N PRO A 53 1.57 -28.10 9.30
CA PRO A 53 1.48 -27.11 10.37
C PRO A 53 2.15 -25.75 10.08
N ARG A 54 3.26 -25.72 9.34
CA ARG A 54 3.94 -24.46 9.02
C ARG A 54 3.20 -23.72 7.89
N ILE A 55 2.70 -24.44 6.89
CA ILE A 55 1.78 -23.90 5.87
C ILE A 55 0.59 -23.22 6.52
N VAL A 56 -0.06 -23.85 7.51
CA VAL A 56 -1.21 -23.25 8.23
C VAL A 56 -0.80 -21.96 8.95
N LYS A 57 0.36 -21.93 9.60
CA LYS A 57 0.87 -20.73 10.27
C LYS A 57 1.20 -19.61 9.28
N LEU A 58 1.83 -19.93 8.16
CA LEU A 58 2.14 -18.98 7.09
C LEU A 58 0.86 -18.42 6.46
N ALA A 59 -0.14 -19.27 6.20
CA ALA A 59 -1.44 -18.84 5.68
C ALA A 59 -2.15 -17.90 6.66
N ALA A 60 -2.14 -18.22 7.96
CA ALA A 60 -2.71 -17.34 8.99
C ALA A 60 -1.97 -15.99 9.07
N ALA A 61 -0.64 -16.01 9.01
CA ALA A 61 0.16 -14.77 9.00
C ALA A 61 -0.10 -13.93 7.74
N GLY A 62 -0.20 -14.57 6.58
CA GLY A 62 -0.54 -13.90 5.32
C GLY A 62 -1.94 -13.28 5.34
N ALA A 63 -2.94 -14.00 5.88
CA ALA A 63 -4.29 -13.48 6.04
C ALA A 63 -4.34 -12.27 6.98
N TYR A 64 -3.60 -12.33 8.10
CA TYR A 64 -3.48 -11.22 9.04
C TYR A 64 -2.86 -9.98 8.37
N LEU A 65 -1.72 -10.13 7.70
CA LEU A 65 -1.05 -9.03 7.00
C LEU A 65 -1.91 -8.43 5.89
N ALA A 66 -2.62 -9.26 5.13
CA ALA A 66 -3.52 -8.78 4.08
C ALA A 66 -4.65 -7.93 4.67
N SER A 67 -5.25 -8.38 5.78
CA SER A 67 -6.30 -7.61 6.48
C SER A 67 -5.76 -6.31 7.07
N ASP A 68 -4.56 -6.33 7.65
CA ASP A 68 -3.93 -5.12 8.21
C ASP A 68 -3.63 -4.08 7.10
N LEU A 69 -3.11 -4.53 5.96
CA LEU A 69 -2.87 -3.68 4.79
C LEU A 69 -4.17 -3.11 4.21
N GLU A 70 -5.22 -3.91 4.12
CA GLU A 70 -6.55 -3.44 3.69
C GLU A 70 -7.08 -2.35 4.63
N ASN A 71 -7.03 -2.58 5.94
CA ASN A 71 -7.49 -1.60 6.93
C ASN A 71 -6.69 -0.29 6.87
N TYR A 72 -5.37 -0.39 6.74
CA TYR A 72 -4.52 0.79 6.58
C TYR A 72 -4.87 1.57 5.32
N CYS A 73 -4.96 0.88 4.16
CA CYS A 73 -5.28 1.52 2.89
C CYS A 73 -6.69 2.14 2.90
N GLY A 74 -7.67 1.47 3.51
CA GLY A 74 -9.01 1.99 3.70
C GLY A 74 -9.01 3.26 4.55
N SER A 75 -8.32 3.24 5.69
CA SER A 75 -8.21 4.40 6.60
C SER A 75 -7.55 5.60 5.92
N GLU A 76 -6.46 5.39 5.18
CA GLU A 76 -5.79 6.46 4.44
C GLU A 76 -6.68 7.01 3.31
N SER A 77 -7.40 6.13 2.61
CA SER A 77 -8.36 6.53 1.57
C SER A 77 -9.50 7.38 2.13
N GLU A 78 -10.12 6.95 3.23
CA GLU A 78 -11.18 7.72 3.91
C GLU A 78 -10.68 9.08 4.42
N SER A 79 -9.48 9.09 5.02
CA SER A 79 -8.82 10.32 5.50
C SER A 79 -8.56 11.29 4.35
N MET A 80 -8.09 10.79 3.20
CA MET A 80 -7.87 11.59 2.00
C MET A 80 -9.18 12.16 1.46
N LEU A 81 -10.22 11.33 1.30
CA LEU A 81 -11.53 11.77 0.82
C LEU A 81 -12.11 12.88 1.70
N ARG A 82 -12.04 12.71 3.03
CA ARG A 82 -12.50 13.72 3.99
C ARG A 82 -11.75 15.03 3.84
N LYS A 83 -10.42 14.98 3.75
CA LYS A 83 -9.60 16.20 3.54
C LYS A 83 -9.97 16.90 2.23
N LEU A 84 -10.21 16.15 1.16
CA LEU A 84 -10.63 16.70 -0.13
C LEU A 84 -12.01 17.35 -0.06
N GLN A 85 -12.94 16.79 0.72
CA GLN A 85 -14.24 17.40 1.00
C GLN A 85 -14.09 18.67 1.85
N GLU A 86 -13.26 18.65 2.90
CA GLU A 86 -13.01 19.80 3.78
C GLU A 86 -12.44 21.02 3.04
N VAL A 87 -11.59 20.80 2.03
CA VAL A 87 -11.03 21.88 1.20
C VAL A 87 -11.89 22.20 -0.04
N GLY A 88 -13.06 21.57 -0.18
CA GLY A 88 -14.02 21.85 -1.25
C GLY A 88 -13.63 21.33 -2.63
N ILE A 89 -12.67 20.39 -2.72
CA ILE A 89 -12.32 19.72 -3.99
C ILE A 89 -13.38 18.68 -4.36
N LEU A 90 -13.86 17.93 -3.37
CA LEU A 90 -14.94 16.96 -3.54
C LEU A 90 -16.23 17.46 -2.89
N ALA A 91 -17.37 17.08 -3.46
CA ALA A 91 -18.66 17.30 -2.81
C ALA A 91 -18.79 16.39 -1.57
N PRO A 92 -19.43 16.85 -0.48
CA PRO A 92 -19.87 15.96 0.58
C PRO A 92 -20.91 14.99 0.03
N ASP A 93 -20.89 13.76 0.54
CA ASP A 93 -21.83 12.69 0.16
C ASP A 93 -23.27 13.00 0.63
#